data_AF-A0A2W4XNZ1-F1
#
_entry.id   AF-A0A2W4XNZ1-F1
#
_cell.length_a   1.000
_cell.length_b   1.000
_cell.length_c   1.000
_cell.angle_alpha   90.00
_cell.angle_beta   90.00
_cell.angle_gamma   90.00
#
_symmetry.space_group_name_H-M   'P 1'
#
loop_
_entity.id
_entity.type
_entity.pdbx_description
1 polymer ?
#
loop_
_entity_poly.entity_id
_entity_poly.type
_entity_poly.pdbx_seq_one_letter_code
_entity_poly.pdbx_strand_id
1 'polypeptide(L)'
;MATKTKFPCYECGKGTIRKHPILDMYLCANCQRQNQNKYQYITKTRAIGEYRLKPNELESLGVHEVDNPYYKKAAPMQLYLLNQVEELSKKKWGSAEPYTVELIEFSSSLLAWFLEDTERLKQLPPDKFQYLVADRLENMGLSVQLVGDVYRKDGGVDIIAYPNGGCAFPFLLAIQAKHHRSNRKTGSPDVRDFHGVLTSRVSPFHMGMIVTNTSFTADAQWFANNNQNLLRLRDMKDLSRWMKNDFVNESEWREIPEKVELAHGITIQIPKQQIWLTNK
;
A
#
# COMPACT_ATOMS: atom_id res chain seq x y z
N MET A 1 -0.06 -15.30 -56.28
CA MET A 1 -0.11 -14.83 -54.88
C MET A 1 -1.24 -15.58 -54.18
N ALA A 2 -0.94 -16.42 -53.18
CA ALA A 2 -1.97 -17.15 -52.46
C ALA A 2 -2.88 -16.17 -51.70
N THR A 3 -4.18 -16.21 -51.99
CA THR A 3 -5.20 -15.45 -51.27
C THR A 3 -5.31 -16.03 -49.85
N LYS A 4 -4.80 -15.30 -48.85
CA LYS A 4 -4.92 -15.70 -47.45
C LYS A 4 -6.40 -15.86 -47.07
N THR A 5 -6.78 -17.05 -46.59
CA THR A 5 -8.13 -17.36 -46.11
C THR A 5 -8.55 -16.36 -45.03
N LYS A 6 -9.70 -15.71 -45.23
CA LYS A 6 -10.26 -14.74 -44.28
C LYS A 6 -11.32 -15.42 -43.42
N PHE A 7 -11.30 -15.15 -42.13
CA PHE A 7 -12.25 -15.62 -41.14
C PHE A 7 -13.14 -14.47 -40.66
N PRO A 8 -14.38 -14.71 -40.24
CA PRO A 8 -15.26 -13.64 -39.77
C PRO A 8 -14.69 -12.97 -38.51
N CYS A 9 -14.61 -11.64 -38.52
CA CYS A 9 -14.27 -10.85 -37.34
C CYS A 9 -15.37 -11.02 -36.27
N TYR A 10 -14.98 -11.30 -35.03
CA TYR A 10 -15.92 -11.55 -33.94
C TYR A 10 -16.89 -10.38 -33.67
N GLU A 11 -16.42 -9.13 -33.81
CA GLU A 11 -17.24 -7.94 -33.50
C GLU A 11 -18.13 -7.49 -34.67
N CYS A 12 -17.66 -7.57 -35.92
CA CYS A 12 -18.39 -7.00 -37.07
C CYS A 12 -18.71 -7.99 -38.20
N GLY A 13 -18.36 -9.26 -38.06
CA GLY A 13 -18.59 -10.32 -39.06
C GLY A 13 -17.74 -10.22 -40.34
N LYS A 14 -17.11 -9.07 -40.62
CA LYS A 14 -16.29 -8.88 -41.82
C LYS A 14 -15.07 -9.81 -41.84
N GLY A 15 -14.73 -10.33 -43.01
CA GLY A 15 -13.57 -11.21 -43.19
C GLY A 15 -12.24 -10.54 -42.82
N THR A 16 -11.48 -11.16 -41.92
CA THR A 16 -10.16 -10.75 -41.46
C THR A 16 -9.21 -11.95 -41.41
N ILE A 17 -7.92 -11.71 -41.64
CA ILE A 17 -6.87 -12.71 -41.42
C ILE A 17 -6.22 -12.57 -40.04
N ARG A 18 -6.54 -11.48 -39.33
CA ARG A 18 -5.92 -11.11 -38.07
C ARG A 18 -6.56 -11.86 -36.92
N LYS A 19 -5.77 -12.67 -36.24
CA LYS A 19 -6.09 -13.30 -34.96
C LYS A 19 -5.67 -12.35 -33.83
N HIS A 20 -6.49 -12.24 -32.79
CA HIS A 20 -6.13 -11.47 -31.61
C HIS A 20 -5.00 -12.21 -30.85
N PRO A 21 -3.97 -11.52 -30.36
CA PRO A 21 -2.77 -12.18 -29.84
C PRO A 21 -2.98 -12.82 -28.45
N ILE A 22 -3.96 -12.33 -27.68
CA ILE A 22 -4.25 -12.81 -26.31
C ILE A 22 -5.54 -13.64 -26.27
N LEU A 23 -6.48 -13.34 -27.16
CA LEU A 23 -7.82 -13.94 -27.16
C LEU A 23 -7.86 -14.83 -28.39
N ASP A 24 -8.27 -16.09 -28.23
CA ASP A 24 -8.26 -17.10 -29.30
C ASP A 24 -9.41 -16.85 -30.31
N MET A 25 -9.34 -15.72 -31.02
CA MET A 25 -10.43 -15.22 -31.86
C MET A 25 -9.90 -14.36 -33.02
N TYR A 26 -10.69 -14.23 -34.09
CA TYR A 26 -10.39 -13.33 -35.20
C TYR A 26 -10.95 -11.93 -34.94
N LEU A 27 -10.08 -10.90 -34.93
CA LEU A 27 -10.46 -9.52 -34.65
C LEU A 27 -9.76 -8.54 -35.59
N CYS A 28 -10.55 -7.78 -36.36
CA CYS A 28 -10.01 -6.80 -37.28
C CYS A 28 -9.46 -5.57 -36.52
N ALA A 29 -8.48 -4.88 -37.12
CA ALA A 29 -7.84 -3.71 -36.52
C ALA A 29 -8.79 -2.53 -36.29
N ASN A 30 -9.89 -2.44 -37.03
CA ASN A 30 -10.90 -1.40 -36.81
C ASN A 30 -11.70 -1.66 -35.54
N CYS A 31 -12.21 -2.88 -35.37
CA CYS A 31 -12.99 -3.26 -34.19
C CYS A 31 -12.16 -3.20 -32.91
N GLN A 32 -10.88 -3.58 -32.96
CA GLN A 32 -9.99 -3.41 -31.80
C GLN A 32 -9.84 -1.93 -31.39
N ARG A 33 -9.67 -1.02 -32.36
CA ARG A 33 -9.52 0.41 -32.08
C ARG A 33 -10.82 1.05 -31.56
N GLN A 34 -11.98 0.59 -32.06
CA GLN A 34 -13.28 1.12 -31.68
C GLN A 34 -13.77 0.63 -30.31
N ASN A 35 -13.29 -0.53 -29.85
CA ASN A 35 -13.71 -1.15 -28.58
C ASN A 35 -12.54 -1.18 -27.58
N GLN A 36 -12.02 0.00 -27.23
CA GLN A 36 -10.85 0.11 -26.33
C GLN A 36 -11.12 -0.50 -24.95
N ASN A 37 -12.33 -0.34 -24.41
CA ASN A 37 -12.74 -0.94 -23.14
C ASN A 37 -12.55 -2.48 -23.07
N LYS A 38 -12.57 -3.19 -24.22
CA LYS A 38 -12.40 -4.65 -24.27
C LYS A 38 -11.01 -5.10 -24.72
N TYR A 39 -10.36 -4.31 -25.59
CA TYR A 39 -9.19 -4.76 -26.35
C TYR A 39 -7.98 -3.81 -26.25
N GLN A 40 -8.03 -2.85 -25.31
CA GLN A 40 -6.90 -2.01 -24.98
C GLN A 40 -5.80 -2.83 -24.29
N TYR A 41 -4.56 -2.54 -24.67
CA TYR A 41 -3.38 -3.11 -24.04
C TYR A 41 -2.76 -2.16 -23.02
N ILE A 42 -2.09 -2.76 -22.05
CA ILE A 42 -1.23 -2.10 -21.08
C ILE A 42 0.11 -2.83 -21.01
N THR A 43 1.20 -2.10 -20.80
CA THR A 43 2.54 -2.71 -20.67
C THR A 43 2.68 -3.38 -19.30
N LYS A 44 3.55 -4.39 -19.18
CA LYS A 44 3.89 -5.00 -17.88
C LYS A 44 4.22 -3.96 -16.82
N THR A 45 5.07 -2.99 -17.16
CA THR A 45 5.49 -1.92 -16.25
C THR A 45 4.30 -1.10 -15.76
N ARG A 46 3.39 -0.71 -16.68
CA ARG A 46 2.20 0.05 -16.32
C ARG A 46 1.20 -0.81 -15.53
N ALA A 47 1.03 -2.09 -15.86
CA ALA A 47 0.18 -2.99 -15.08
C ALA A 47 0.69 -3.15 -13.64
N ILE A 48 2.00 -3.29 -13.44
CA ILE A 48 2.62 -3.37 -12.11
C ILE A 48 2.45 -2.04 -11.36
N GLY A 49 2.77 -0.92 -12.02
CA GLY A 49 2.79 0.41 -11.39
C GLY A 49 1.41 1.01 -11.12
N GLU A 50 0.50 0.91 -12.08
CA GLU A 50 -0.85 1.53 -12.03
C GLU A 50 -1.87 0.63 -11.33
N TYR A 51 -1.73 -0.70 -11.44
CA TYR A 51 -2.68 -1.66 -10.90
C TYR A 51 -2.13 -2.48 -9.70
N ARG A 52 -0.92 -2.16 -9.22
CA ARG A 52 -0.31 -2.77 -8.01
C ARG A 52 -0.27 -4.29 -8.05
N LEU A 53 0.05 -4.83 -9.22
CA LEU A 53 0.24 -6.26 -9.44
C LEU A 53 1.73 -6.59 -9.39
N LYS A 54 2.06 -7.77 -8.88
CA LYS A 54 3.41 -8.32 -8.88
C LYS A 54 3.65 -9.10 -10.18
N PRO A 55 4.91 -9.24 -10.63
CA PRO A 55 5.22 -9.96 -11.87
C PRO A 55 4.62 -11.38 -11.92
N ASN A 56 4.65 -12.11 -10.81
CA ASN A 56 4.13 -13.46 -10.69
C ASN A 56 2.58 -13.53 -10.77
N GLU A 57 1.88 -12.46 -10.41
CA GLU A 57 0.41 -12.41 -10.51
C GLU A 57 -0.03 -12.27 -11.97
N LEU A 58 0.77 -11.59 -12.80
CA LEU A 58 0.52 -11.42 -14.23
C LEU A 58 0.77 -12.68 -15.05
N GLU A 59 1.53 -13.66 -14.53
CA GLU A 59 1.78 -14.94 -15.21
C GLU A 59 0.51 -15.75 -15.46
N SER A 60 -0.55 -15.47 -14.69
CA SER A 60 -1.88 -16.07 -14.88
C SER A 60 -2.67 -15.49 -16.05
N LEU A 61 -2.21 -14.36 -16.63
CA LEU A 61 -2.87 -13.68 -17.74
C LEU A 61 -2.21 -14.03 -19.08
N GLY A 62 -2.98 -13.90 -20.17
CA GLY A 62 -2.42 -14.03 -21.51
C GLY A 62 -1.54 -12.82 -21.86
N VAL A 63 -0.40 -13.07 -22.49
CA VAL A 63 0.60 -12.05 -22.84
C VAL A 63 0.74 -11.92 -24.36
N HIS A 64 0.85 -10.67 -24.84
CA HIS A 64 1.25 -10.36 -26.20
C HIS A 64 2.65 -9.75 -26.20
N GLU A 65 3.61 -10.46 -26.78
CA GLU A 65 4.97 -9.94 -26.92
C GLU A 65 5.13 -9.20 -28.24
N VAL A 66 5.72 -8.01 -28.17
CA VAL A 66 6.04 -7.16 -29.33
C VAL A 66 7.46 -6.63 -29.21
N ASP A 67 8.07 -6.31 -30.35
CA ASP A 67 9.40 -5.70 -30.35
C ASP A 67 9.40 -4.39 -29.55
N ASN A 68 10.48 -4.16 -28.82
CA ASN A 68 10.63 -2.94 -28.05
C ASN A 68 10.77 -1.74 -29.00
N PRO A 69 9.83 -0.76 -28.97
CA PRO A 69 9.83 0.36 -29.91
C PRO A 69 10.97 1.36 -29.66
N TYR A 70 11.56 1.37 -28.46
CA TYR A 70 12.59 2.33 -28.06
C TYR A 70 14.00 1.76 -28.20
N TYR A 71 14.18 0.46 -27.95
CA TYR A 71 15.50 -0.18 -27.91
C TYR A 71 15.51 -1.47 -28.73
N LYS A 72 16.04 -1.43 -29.96
CA LYS A 72 16.06 -2.57 -30.91
C LYS A 72 16.75 -3.84 -30.40
N LYS A 73 17.63 -3.73 -29.39
CA LYS A 73 18.36 -4.86 -28.78
C LYS A 73 17.82 -5.27 -27.41
N ALA A 74 16.79 -4.60 -26.90
CA ALA A 74 16.20 -4.94 -25.62
C ALA A 74 15.28 -6.16 -25.75
N ALA A 75 14.93 -6.76 -24.61
CA ALA A 75 13.92 -7.81 -24.54
C ALA A 75 12.57 -7.31 -25.11
N PRO A 76 11.77 -8.21 -25.70
CA PRO A 76 10.42 -7.89 -26.17
C PRO A 76 9.57 -7.25 -25.08
N MET A 77 8.77 -6.26 -25.46
CA MET A 77 7.80 -5.63 -24.58
C MET A 77 6.61 -6.57 -24.40
N GLN A 78 6.23 -6.79 -23.14
CA GLN A 78 5.08 -7.61 -22.78
C GLN A 78 3.84 -6.73 -22.60
N LEU A 79 2.78 -7.04 -23.33
CA LEU A 79 1.48 -6.38 -23.28
C LEU A 79 0.41 -7.32 -22.73
N TYR A 80 -0.46 -6.78 -21.88
CA TYR A 80 -1.61 -7.47 -21.28
C TYR A 80 -2.89 -6.75 -21.68
N LEU A 81 -4.03 -7.45 -21.62
CA LEU A 81 -5.33 -6.80 -21.77
C LEU A 81 -5.67 -5.99 -20.52
N LEU A 82 -6.04 -4.73 -20.72
CA LEU A 82 -6.32 -3.81 -19.62
C LEU A 82 -7.47 -4.29 -18.73
N ASN A 83 -8.56 -4.78 -19.33
CA ASN A 83 -9.71 -5.28 -18.58
C ASN A 83 -9.36 -6.50 -17.70
N GLN A 84 -8.49 -7.39 -18.16
CA GLN A 84 -8.03 -8.54 -17.37
C GLN A 84 -7.16 -8.09 -16.18
N VAL A 85 -6.31 -7.08 -16.40
CA VAL A 85 -5.53 -6.44 -15.35
C VAL A 85 -6.43 -5.74 -14.33
N GLU A 86 -7.45 -5.02 -14.79
CA GLU A 86 -8.48 -4.40 -13.93
C GLU A 86 -9.27 -5.42 -13.12
N GLU A 87 -9.68 -6.53 -13.71
CA GLU A 87 -10.38 -7.61 -13.02
C GLU A 87 -9.49 -8.28 -11.96
N LEU A 88 -8.23 -8.54 -12.30
CA LEU A 88 -7.24 -9.08 -11.37
C LEU A 88 -7.00 -8.11 -10.20
N SER A 89 -6.88 -6.82 -10.50
CA SER A 89 -6.78 -5.73 -9.52
C SER A 89 -8.03 -5.66 -8.62
N LYS A 90 -9.24 -5.67 -9.20
CA LYS A 90 -10.53 -5.73 -8.46
C LYS A 90 -10.59 -6.92 -7.52
N LYS A 91 -10.19 -8.09 -8.01
CA LYS A 91 -10.21 -9.32 -7.22
C LYS A 91 -9.26 -9.25 -6.02
N LYS A 92 -8.10 -8.60 -6.21
CA LYS A 92 -7.08 -8.45 -5.17
C LYS A 92 -7.42 -7.35 -4.17
N TRP A 93 -7.89 -6.20 -4.64
CA TRP A 93 -7.98 -4.95 -3.87
C TRP A 93 -9.42 -4.49 -3.60
N GLY A 94 -10.43 -5.14 -4.16
CA GLY A 94 -11.84 -4.72 -4.09
C GLY A 94 -12.22 -3.57 -5.03
N SER A 95 -11.27 -3.05 -5.82
CA SER A 95 -11.46 -1.94 -6.78
C SER A 95 -10.57 -2.11 -8.01
N ALA A 96 -11.01 -1.62 -9.19
CA ALA A 96 -10.21 -1.60 -10.43
C ALA A 96 -9.07 -0.59 -10.34
N GLU A 97 -9.33 0.45 -9.57
CA GLU A 97 -8.45 1.57 -9.33
C GLU A 97 -8.03 1.43 -7.85
N PRO A 98 -6.96 0.70 -7.53
CA PRO A 98 -6.46 0.54 -6.16
C PRO A 98 -5.82 1.84 -5.60
N TYR A 99 -6.16 2.97 -6.22
CA TYR A 99 -5.74 4.35 -6.00
C TYR A 99 -4.34 4.72 -6.50
N THR A 100 -4.39 5.64 -7.46
CA THR A 100 -3.34 6.37 -8.16
C THR A 100 -2.44 7.11 -7.18
N VAL A 101 -1.28 6.56 -6.83
CA VAL A 101 0.07 7.17 -6.95
C VAL A 101 1.10 6.06 -6.68
N GLU A 102 2.18 6.03 -7.47
CA GLU A 102 3.42 5.25 -7.26
C GLU A 102 3.88 5.18 -5.79
N LEU A 103 3.50 4.10 -5.09
CA LEU A 103 4.30 3.57 -3.99
C LEU A 103 5.62 3.11 -4.61
N ILE A 104 6.63 3.95 -4.46
CA ILE A 104 8.02 3.62 -4.76
C ILE A 104 8.41 2.60 -3.69
N GLU A 105 8.74 1.36 -4.08
CA GLU A 105 9.42 0.45 -3.15
C GLU A 105 10.66 1.15 -2.61
N PHE A 106 10.73 1.34 -1.29
CA PHE A 106 11.90 1.96 -0.68
C PHE A 106 13.03 0.94 -0.64
N SER A 107 13.92 1.00 -1.64
CA SER A 107 15.06 0.09 -1.72
C SER A 107 15.91 0.12 -0.45
N SER A 108 16.56 -1.00 -0.11
CA SER A 108 17.45 -1.08 1.07
C SER A 108 18.53 0.01 1.08
N SER A 109 19.06 0.37 -0.09
CA SER A 109 20.04 1.45 -0.23
C SER A 109 19.45 2.83 0.08
N LEU A 110 18.21 3.08 -0.32
CA LEU A 110 17.51 4.34 -0.02
C LEU A 110 17.19 4.45 1.47
N LEU A 111 16.77 3.36 2.11
CA LEU A 111 16.52 3.30 3.54
C LEU A 111 17.82 3.51 4.35
N ALA A 112 18.90 2.85 3.94
CA ALA A 112 20.23 3.07 4.53
C ALA A 112 20.66 4.53 4.40
N TRP A 113 20.43 5.14 3.24
CA TRP A 113 20.68 6.56 3.00
C TRP A 113 19.85 7.47 3.93
N PHE A 114 18.58 7.17 4.21
CA PHE A 114 17.82 7.92 5.23
C PHE A 114 18.35 7.70 6.65
N LEU A 115 18.88 6.52 6.95
CA LEU A 115 19.41 6.18 8.27
C LEU A 115 20.77 6.84 8.56
N GLU A 116 21.59 7.10 7.54
CA GLU A 116 22.83 7.87 7.67
C GLU A 116 22.57 9.30 8.16
N ASP A 117 21.47 9.90 7.69
CA ASP A 117 21.05 11.24 8.07
C ASP A 117 19.52 11.36 8.01
N THR A 118 18.89 11.23 9.17
CA THR A 118 17.44 11.29 9.31
C THR A 118 16.86 12.67 8.97
N GLU A 119 17.68 13.73 8.92
CA GLU A 119 17.21 15.06 8.48
C GLU A 119 16.74 15.05 7.02
N ARG A 120 17.25 14.12 6.21
CA ARG A 120 16.80 13.89 4.82
C ARG A 120 15.30 13.62 4.74
N LEU A 121 14.70 12.99 5.76
CA LEU A 121 13.25 12.75 5.81
C LEU A 121 12.43 14.04 5.90
N LYS A 122 12.98 15.14 6.42
CA LYS A 122 12.29 16.46 6.45
C LYS A 122 12.21 17.11 5.08
N GLN A 123 13.09 16.72 4.17
CA GLN A 123 13.12 17.20 2.80
C GLN A 123 12.19 16.41 1.88
N LEU A 124 11.70 15.24 2.33
CA LEU A 124 10.71 14.49 1.58
C LEU A 124 9.42 15.30 1.40
N PRO A 125 8.79 15.23 0.23
CA PRO A 125 7.40 15.64 0.07
C PRO A 125 6.48 14.88 1.05
N PRO A 126 5.44 15.53 1.62
CA PRO A 126 4.54 14.87 2.58
C PRO A 126 3.87 13.59 2.07
N ASP A 127 3.49 13.56 0.79
CA ASP A 127 2.97 12.38 0.10
C ASP A 127 4.01 11.24 0.06
N LYS A 128 5.27 11.56 -0.23
CA LYS A 128 6.37 10.56 -0.19
C LYS A 128 6.65 10.06 1.22
N PHE A 129 6.41 10.88 2.24
CA PHE A 129 6.47 10.41 3.63
C PHE A 129 5.33 9.44 3.95
N GLN A 130 4.11 9.69 3.48
CA GLN A 130 3.00 8.72 3.59
C GLN A 130 3.36 7.39 2.91
N TYR A 131 4.02 7.44 1.75
CA TYR A 131 4.45 6.24 1.03
C TYR A 131 5.51 5.45 1.79
N LEU A 132 6.46 6.13 2.43
CA LEU A 132 7.42 5.47 3.32
C LEU A 132 6.68 4.73 4.44
N VAL A 133 5.72 5.36 5.10
CA VAL A 133 4.94 4.74 6.18
C VAL A 133 4.17 3.52 5.67
N ALA A 134 3.49 3.63 4.52
CA ALA A 134 2.77 2.53 3.90
C ALA A 134 3.68 1.35 3.55
N ASP A 135 4.81 1.62 2.88
CA ASP A 135 5.81 0.61 2.52
C ASP A 135 6.37 -0.10 3.77
N ARG A 136 6.63 0.63 4.86
CA ARG A 136 7.06 0.03 6.13
C ARG A 136 5.98 -0.86 6.75
N LEU A 137 4.71 -0.45 6.72
CA LEU A 137 3.59 -1.25 7.21
C LEU A 137 3.39 -2.54 6.39
N GLU A 138 3.58 -2.49 5.07
CA GLU A 138 3.55 -3.71 4.24
C GLU A 138 4.64 -4.70 4.62
N ASN A 139 5.85 -4.19 4.90
CA ASN A 139 6.98 -5.01 5.36
C ASN A 139 6.75 -5.59 6.78
N MET A 140 5.78 -5.10 7.55
CA MET A 140 5.31 -5.72 8.79
C MET A 140 4.32 -6.87 8.57
N GLY A 141 3.95 -7.17 7.33
CA GLY A 141 2.95 -8.19 6.99
C GLY A 141 1.51 -7.67 6.98
N LEU A 142 1.32 -6.36 6.87
CA LEU A 142 0.01 -5.76 6.64
C LEU A 142 -0.23 -5.57 5.14
N SER A 143 -1.50 -5.54 4.76
CA SER A 143 -1.94 -4.92 3.51
C SER A 143 -2.31 -3.48 3.82
N VAL A 144 -1.96 -2.56 2.93
CA VAL A 144 -2.19 -1.13 3.12
C VAL A 144 -3.00 -0.55 1.96
N GLN A 145 -3.78 0.47 2.25
CA GLN A 145 -4.48 1.31 1.28
C GLN A 145 -4.23 2.77 1.66
N LEU A 146 -3.63 3.52 0.74
CA LEU A 146 -3.50 4.97 0.87
C LEU A 146 -4.84 5.63 0.55
N VAL A 147 -5.18 6.66 1.31
CA VAL A 147 -6.37 7.48 1.08
C VAL A 147 -5.91 8.77 0.40
N GLY A 148 -6.22 8.96 -0.89
CA GLY A 148 -5.91 10.21 -1.63
C GLY A 148 -7.03 10.56 -2.63
N ASP A 149 -7.39 11.81 -2.94
CA ASP A 149 -6.79 13.12 -2.63
C ASP A 149 -7.87 14.25 -2.63
N VAL A 150 -7.66 15.30 -1.82
CA VAL A 150 -8.11 16.72 -1.92
C VAL A 150 -9.60 17.12 -1.85
N TYR A 151 -10.60 16.27 -2.16
CA TYR A 151 -12.01 16.73 -2.24
C TYR A 151 -13.01 16.05 -1.31
N ARG A 152 -12.56 15.19 -0.41
CA ARG A 152 -13.42 14.61 0.63
C ARG A 152 -12.90 15.03 2.00
N LYS A 153 -13.84 15.33 2.89
CA LYS A 153 -13.55 15.62 4.31
C LYS A 153 -13.10 14.31 4.95
N ASP A 154 -11.87 13.88 4.67
CA ASP A 154 -11.39 12.52 4.94
C ASP A 154 -11.06 12.26 6.42
N GLY A 155 -11.54 13.12 7.32
CA GLY A 155 -11.47 12.89 8.76
C GLY A 155 -10.04 12.76 9.31
N GLY A 156 -8.98 13.01 8.54
CA GLY A 156 -7.61 12.87 9.02
C GLY A 156 -7.06 11.44 9.06
N VAL A 157 -7.61 10.50 8.28
CA VAL A 157 -6.99 9.18 8.02
C VAL A 157 -6.26 9.21 6.69
N ASP A 158 -4.95 8.96 6.69
CA ASP A 158 -4.11 8.97 5.48
C ASP A 158 -3.91 7.56 4.91
N ILE A 159 -3.89 6.53 5.78
CA ILE A 159 -3.64 5.14 5.40
C ILE A 159 -4.58 4.22 6.18
N ILE A 160 -5.11 3.21 5.51
CA ILE A 160 -5.83 2.10 6.11
C ILE A 160 -4.95 0.86 6.03
N ALA A 161 -4.79 0.11 7.11
CA ALA A 161 -4.04 -1.14 7.10
C ALA A 161 -4.82 -2.30 7.75
N TYR A 162 -4.59 -3.51 7.25
CA TYR A 162 -5.25 -4.73 7.71
C TYR A 162 -4.32 -5.95 7.53
N PRO A 163 -4.48 -7.04 8.29
CA PRO A 163 -3.60 -8.22 8.18
C PRO A 163 -3.55 -8.84 6.77
N ASN A 164 -2.36 -9.18 6.29
CA ASN A 164 -2.15 -9.91 5.03
C ASN A 164 -1.90 -11.41 5.28
N GLY A 165 -2.89 -12.09 5.87
CA GLY A 165 -2.75 -13.50 6.29
C GLY A 165 -1.84 -13.69 7.51
N GLY A 166 -1.85 -14.89 8.10
CA GLY A 166 -0.97 -15.23 9.25
C GLY A 166 -1.34 -14.58 10.60
N CYS A 167 -2.29 -13.65 10.64
CA CYS A 167 -2.86 -13.14 11.88
C CYS A 167 -4.08 -13.99 12.30
N ALA A 168 -4.18 -14.32 13.59
CA ALA A 168 -5.25 -15.17 14.11
C ALA A 168 -6.65 -14.52 14.05
N PHE A 169 -6.72 -13.19 13.98
CA PHE A 169 -7.97 -12.44 13.91
C PHE A 169 -7.84 -11.21 13.00
N PRO A 170 -8.90 -10.86 12.26
CA PRO A 170 -8.91 -9.65 11.44
C PRO A 170 -8.99 -8.39 12.32
N PHE A 171 -8.35 -7.32 11.88
CA PHE A 171 -8.51 -5.97 12.44
C PHE A 171 -8.34 -4.93 11.34
N LEU A 172 -8.79 -3.71 11.63
CA LEU A 172 -8.68 -2.57 10.73
C LEU A 172 -7.99 -1.41 11.46
N LEU A 173 -6.89 -0.92 10.91
CA LEU A 173 -6.11 0.19 11.43
C LEU A 173 -6.34 1.44 10.59
N ALA A 174 -6.56 2.56 11.25
CA ALA A 174 -6.40 3.88 10.66
C ALA A 174 -5.01 4.42 11.00
N ILE A 175 -4.34 5.03 10.04
CA ILE A 175 -3.04 5.65 10.24
C ILE A 175 -3.07 7.08 9.73
N GLN A 176 -2.51 7.99 10.52
CA GLN A 176 -2.26 9.38 10.12
C GLN A 176 -0.76 9.66 10.10
N ALA A 177 -0.25 10.15 8.99
CA ALA A 177 1.15 10.49 8.79
C ALA A 177 1.36 12.01 8.90
N LYS A 178 2.04 12.45 9.96
CA LYS A 178 2.37 13.86 10.22
C LYS A 178 3.81 14.17 9.83
N HIS A 179 3.97 14.80 8.67
CA HIS A 179 5.27 15.28 8.18
C HIS A 179 5.55 16.72 8.62
N HIS A 180 6.76 16.96 9.13
CA HIS A 180 7.28 18.29 9.45
C HIS A 180 8.58 18.55 8.69
N ARG A 181 8.69 19.74 8.09
CA ARG A 181 9.93 20.21 7.44
C ARG A 181 10.96 20.79 8.41
N SER A 182 10.59 20.97 9.67
CA SER A 182 11.43 21.53 10.74
C SER A 182 11.43 20.62 11.97
N ASN A 183 12.16 20.99 13.02
CA ASN A 183 12.18 20.31 14.31
C ASN A 183 10.87 20.46 15.13
N ARG A 184 9.78 20.89 14.50
CA ARG A 184 8.47 20.98 15.14
C ARG A 184 8.01 19.60 15.59
N LYS A 185 7.46 19.54 16.81
CA LYS A 185 6.82 18.34 17.36
C LYS A 185 5.34 18.28 16.97
N THR A 186 4.83 17.07 16.78
CA THR A 186 3.39 16.80 16.65
C THR A 186 2.73 16.99 18.01
N GLY A 187 1.68 17.82 18.06
CA GLY A 187 1.09 18.29 19.31
C GLY A 187 -0.16 17.52 19.73
N SER A 188 -0.63 17.77 20.95
CA SER A 188 -1.87 17.16 21.45
C SER A 188 -3.13 17.48 20.62
N PRO A 189 -3.26 18.63 19.92
CA PRO A 189 -4.42 18.84 19.05
C PRO A 189 -4.52 17.78 17.95
N ASP A 190 -3.42 17.50 17.24
CA ASP A 190 -3.38 16.47 16.19
C ASP A 190 -3.80 15.10 16.74
N VAL A 191 -3.31 14.74 17.93
CA VAL A 191 -3.61 13.46 18.59
C VAL A 191 -5.07 13.35 19.02
N ARG A 192 -5.65 14.44 19.56
CA ARG A 192 -7.06 14.47 19.98
C ARG A 192 -8.01 14.45 18.81
N ASP A 193 -7.69 15.16 17.74
CA ASP A 193 -8.50 15.20 16.52
C ASP A 193 -8.60 13.79 15.92
N PHE A 194 -7.45 13.12 15.78
CA PHE A 194 -7.41 11.75 15.26
C PHE A 194 -8.10 10.76 16.21
N HIS A 195 -7.94 10.89 17.52
CA HIS A 195 -8.71 10.09 18.48
C HIS A 195 -10.22 10.27 18.31
N GLY A 196 -10.69 11.51 18.09
CA GLY A 196 -12.08 11.80 17.81
C GLY A 196 -12.62 11.02 16.61
N VAL A 197 -11.79 10.85 15.58
CA VAL A 197 -12.12 10.09 14.37
C VAL A 197 -12.27 8.61 14.69
N LEU A 198 -11.34 8.04 15.48
CA LEU A 198 -11.40 6.64 15.89
C LEU A 198 -12.61 6.33 16.77
N THR A 199 -12.99 7.26 17.65
CA THR A 199 -14.14 7.10 18.56
C THR A 199 -15.49 7.50 17.96
N SER A 200 -15.51 7.96 16.71
CA SER A 200 -16.75 8.29 16.01
C SER A 200 -17.66 7.05 15.94
N ARG A 201 -18.98 7.23 16.10
CA ARG A 201 -19.96 6.13 16.07
C ARG A 201 -19.94 5.32 14.78
N VAL A 202 -19.46 5.91 13.69
CA VAL A 202 -19.39 5.27 12.37
C VAL A 202 -17.98 4.76 12.04
N SER A 203 -17.01 4.90 12.97
CA SER A 203 -15.63 4.46 12.77
C SER A 203 -15.57 2.92 12.71
N PRO A 204 -15.09 2.34 11.60
CA PRO A 204 -14.87 0.90 11.50
C PRO A 204 -13.51 0.47 12.07
N PHE A 205 -12.69 1.42 12.54
CA PHE A 205 -11.32 1.16 12.94
C PHE A 205 -11.25 0.60 14.36
N HIS A 206 -10.51 -0.48 14.51
CA HIS A 206 -10.29 -1.13 15.80
C HIS A 206 -9.19 -0.42 16.60
N MET A 207 -8.27 0.25 15.89
CA MET A 207 -7.15 0.96 16.45
C MET A 207 -6.62 2.00 15.46
N GLY A 208 -5.97 3.03 15.98
CA GLY A 208 -5.32 4.06 15.20
C GLY A 208 -3.84 4.23 15.54
N MET A 209 -3.09 4.73 14.58
CA MET A 209 -1.67 5.03 14.72
C MET A 209 -1.34 6.40 14.12
N ILE A 210 -0.63 7.24 14.86
CA ILE A 210 -0.06 8.48 14.31
C ILE A 210 1.44 8.26 14.14
N VAL A 211 1.92 8.49 12.93
CA VAL A 211 3.33 8.37 12.57
C VAL A 211 3.89 9.74 12.25
N THR A 212 5.03 10.12 12.80
CA THR A 212 5.67 11.42 12.51
C THR A 212 7.17 11.31 12.29
N ASN A 213 7.69 12.10 11.36
CA ASN A 213 9.13 12.18 11.07
C ASN A 213 9.91 13.01 12.11
N THR A 214 9.28 13.45 13.20
CA THR A 214 9.97 14.16 14.28
C THR A 214 9.71 13.49 15.62
N SER A 215 9.05 14.16 16.55
CA SER A 215 8.67 13.64 17.87
C SER A 215 7.34 14.25 18.32
N PHE A 216 6.76 13.68 19.37
CA PHE A 216 5.52 14.18 19.96
C PHE A 216 5.80 15.09 21.15
N THR A 217 4.91 16.05 21.42
CA THR A 217 4.96 16.83 22.66
C THR A 217 4.65 15.96 23.88
N ALA A 218 5.02 16.41 25.09
CA ALA A 218 4.70 15.69 26.32
C ALA A 218 3.18 15.51 26.49
N ASP A 219 2.39 16.53 26.19
CA ASP A 219 0.93 16.46 26.26
C ASP A 219 0.33 15.47 25.25
N ALA A 220 0.91 15.36 24.05
CA ALA A 220 0.51 14.38 23.05
C ALA A 220 0.77 12.95 23.55
N GLN A 221 1.95 12.73 24.12
CA GLN A 221 2.32 11.43 24.71
C GLN A 221 1.44 11.09 25.91
N TRP A 222 1.20 12.05 26.81
CA TRP A 222 0.32 11.87 27.96
C TRP A 222 -1.10 11.48 27.50
N PHE A 223 -1.65 12.19 26.51
CA PHE A 223 -2.99 11.88 26.00
C PHE A 223 -3.03 10.48 25.37
N ALA A 224 -2.07 10.12 24.53
CA ALA A 224 -2.02 8.79 23.93
C ALA A 224 -1.83 7.69 24.99
N ASN A 225 -1.01 7.94 26.02
CA ASN A 225 -0.79 6.99 27.11
C ASN A 225 -2.07 6.68 27.91
N ASN A 226 -2.99 7.64 28.01
CA ASN A 226 -4.29 7.42 28.65
C ASN A 226 -5.33 6.79 27.70
N ASN A 227 -4.99 6.58 26.42
CA ASN A 227 -5.87 6.02 25.39
C ASN A 227 -5.16 4.92 24.57
N GLN A 228 -4.19 4.21 25.16
CA GLN A 228 -3.35 3.22 24.47
C GLN A 228 -4.13 2.01 23.93
N ASN A 229 -5.31 1.76 24.47
CA ASN A 229 -6.23 0.72 23.99
C ASN A 229 -6.69 0.98 22.55
N LEU A 230 -6.70 2.25 22.11
CA LEU A 230 -7.21 2.65 20.79
C LEU A 230 -6.16 3.37 19.94
N LEU A 231 -5.20 4.08 20.55
CA LEU A 231 -4.31 5.00 19.83
C LEU A 231 -2.83 4.73 20.14
N ARG A 232 -2.01 4.62 19.09
CA ARG A 232 -0.56 4.45 19.16
C ARG A 232 0.18 5.62 18.51
N LEU A 233 1.33 5.98 19.07
CA LEU A 233 2.22 7.01 18.51
C LEU A 233 3.50 6.36 18.02
N ARG A 234 3.98 6.74 16.84
CA ARG A 234 5.26 6.28 16.27
C ARG A 234 6.06 7.48 15.76
N ASP A 235 7.26 7.69 16.31
CA ASP A 235 8.09 8.86 16.00
C ASP A 235 9.32 8.51 15.15
N MET A 236 10.25 9.45 15.00
CA MET A 236 11.48 9.24 14.21
C MET A 236 12.31 8.04 14.72
N LYS A 237 12.28 7.74 16.02
CA LYS A 237 13.00 6.57 16.56
C LYS A 237 12.34 5.30 16.08
N ASP A 238 11.01 5.22 16.11
CA ASP A 238 10.27 4.07 15.60
C ASP A 238 10.47 3.90 14.09
N LEU A 239 10.36 4.98 13.32
CA LEU A 239 10.63 4.99 11.88
C LEU A 239 12.05 4.49 11.57
N SER A 240 13.04 4.90 12.36
CA SER A 240 14.42 4.45 12.20
C SER A 240 14.56 2.94 12.42
N ARG A 241 13.77 2.34 13.30
CA ARG A 241 13.74 0.88 13.47
C ARG A 241 13.06 0.21 12.29
N TRP A 242 11.92 0.76 11.85
CA TRP A 242 11.18 0.24 10.70
C TRP A 242 12.00 0.28 9.40
N MET A 243 12.82 1.32 9.20
CA MET A 243 13.75 1.41 8.07
C MET A 243 14.88 0.34 8.13
N LYS A 244 15.17 -0.21 9.31
CA LYS A 244 16.08 -1.35 9.52
C LYS A 244 15.38 -2.70 9.46
N ASN A 245 14.09 -2.73 9.12
CA ASN A 245 13.21 -3.91 9.21
C ASN A 245 13.11 -4.51 10.63
N ASP A 246 13.32 -3.68 11.65
CA ASP A 246 13.11 -4.05 13.05
C ASP A 246 11.68 -3.66 13.47
N PHE A 247 10.77 -4.61 13.31
CA PHE A 247 9.32 -4.42 13.48
C PHE A 247 8.72 -5.05 14.73
N VAL A 248 9.48 -5.86 15.48
CA VAL A 248 8.93 -6.72 16.53
C VAL A 248 9.68 -6.64 17.86
N ASN A 249 10.62 -5.70 18.02
CA ASN A 249 11.36 -5.57 19.28
C ASN A 249 10.49 -5.10 20.46
N GLU A 250 11.09 -5.08 21.66
CA GLU A 250 10.42 -4.70 22.91
C GLU A 250 9.78 -3.30 22.88
N SER A 251 10.32 -2.38 22.07
CA SER A 251 9.76 -1.03 21.96
C SER A 251 8.38 -1.02 21.30
N GLU A 252 8.04 -2.03 20.49
CA GLU A 252 6.67 -2.18 19.94
C GLU A 252 5.67 -2.71 20.96
N TRP A 253 6.15 -3.26 22.08
CA TRP A 253 5.34 -3.80 23.18
C TRP A 253 5.07 -2.78 24.29
N ARG A 254 5.57 -1.54 24.15
CA ARG A 254 5.46 -0.50 25.19
C ARG A 254 4.03 -0.10 25.56
N GLU A 255 3.07 -0.33 24.65
CA GLU A 255 1.64 -0.07 24.90
C GLU A 255 0.90 -1.25 25.54
N ILE A 256 1.56 -2.41 25.70
CA ILE A 256 0.98 -3.54 26.44
C ILE A 256 1.29 -3.35 27.93
N PRO A 257 0.28 -3.24 28.80
CA PRO A 257 0.50 -3.04 30.22
C PRO A 257 1.13 -4.28 30.85
N GLU A 258 1.98 -4.09 31.86
CA GLU A 258 2.61 -5.19 32.61
C GLU A 258 1.61 -5.95 33.49
N LYS A 259 0.49 -5.30 33.82
CA LYS A 259 -0.57 -5.87 34.65
C LYS A 259 -1.92 -5.26 34.30
N VAL A 260 -2.98 -6.03 34.51
CA VAL A 260 -4.37 -5.60 34.33
C VAL A 260 -5.14 -5.88 35.61
N GLU A 261 -5.85 -4.88 36.12
CA GLU A 261 -6.82 -5.05 37.19
C GLU A 261 -8.18 -5.37 36.55
N LEU A 262 -8.69 -6.59 36.77
CA LEU A 262 -9.97 -7.04 36.19
C LEU A 262 -11.16 -6.68 37.08
N ALA A 263 -10.94 -6.71 38.39
CA ALA A 263 -11.91 -6.36 39.42
C ALA A 263 -11.13 -5.91 40.66
N HIS A 264 -11.81 -5.26 41.61
CA HIS A 264 -11.19 -4.78 42.84
C HIS A 264 -10.39 -5.90 43.54
N GLY A 265 -9.07 -5.72 43.64
CA GLY A 265 -8.14 -6.67 44.25
C GLY A 265 -7.72 -7.86 43.36
N ILE A 266 -8.24 -7.99 42.14
CA ILE A 266 -7.86 -9.03 41.17
C ILE A 266 -6.97 -8.40 40.09
N THR A 267 -5.65 -8.58 40.26
CA THR A 267 -4.64 -8.13 39.29
C THR A 267 -3.99 -9.33 38.61
N ILE A 268 -3.94 -9.31 37.29
CA ILE A 268 -3.23 -10.30 36.48
C ILE A 268 -1.97 -9.65 35.91
N GLN A 269 -0.82 -10.32 36.08
CA GLN A 269 0.41 -9.93 35.41
C GLN A 269 0.38 -10.37 33.95
N ILE A 270 0.75 -9.48 33.05
CA ILE A 270 0.94 -9.79 31.63
C ILE A 270 2.43 -10.05 31.41
N PRO A 271 2.83 -11.29 31.07
CA PRO A 271 4.22 -11.58 30.78
C PRO A 271 4.63 -10.80 29.53
N LYS A 272 5.67 -9.96 29.63
CA LYS A 272 6.29 -9.38 28.45
C LYS A 272 6.85 -10.52 27.59
N GLN A 273 6.56 -10.50 26.29
CA GLN A 273 7.18 -11.44 25.39
C GLN A 273 8.69 -11.22 25.41
N GLN A 274 9.45 -12.24 25.80
CA GLN A 274 10.88 -12.30 25.52
C GLN A 274 11.01 -12.52 24.02
N ILE A 275 11.14 -11.43 23.27
CA ILE A 275 11.40 -11.51 21.84
C ILE A 275 12.85 -11.94 21.71
N TRP A 276 13.06 -13.23 21.44
CA TRP A 276 14.37 -13.73 21.07
C TRP A 276 14.76 -13.02 19.78
N LEU A 277 15.79 -12.16 19.85
CA LEU A 277 16.48 -11.66 18.66
C LEU A 277 16.99 -12.90 17.91
N THR A 278 16.26 -13.34 16.89
CA THR A 278 16.78 -14.35 15.97
C THR A 278 17.93 -13.70 15.22
N ASN A 279 19.16 -13.93 15.68
CA ASN A 279 20.37 -13.70 14.91
C ASN A 279 20.28 -14.52 13.61
N LYS A 280 19.89 -13.87 12.51
CA LYS A 280 20.21 -14.28 11.14
C LYS A 280 20.32 -13.06 10.24
#